data_AF-A0A800DIX3-F1
#
_entry.id   AF-A0A800DIX3-F1
#
_cell.length_a   1.000
_cell.length_b   1.000
_cell.length_c   1.000
_cell.angle_alpha   90.00
_cell.angle_beta   90.00
_cell.angle_gamma   90.00
#
_symmetry.space_group_name_H-M   'P 1'
#
loop_
_entity.id
_entity.type
_entity.pdbx_description
1 polymer ?
#
loop_
_entity_poly.entity_id
_entity_poly.type
_entity_poly.pdbx_seq_one_letter_code
_entity_poly.pdbx_strand_id
1 'polypeptide(L)' 'MPDGTATGEGHKITITDSCAKRIKELREMEGNADLMLRVAISGGGCSGFQYGFSLDDTITDDDL' A
#
# COMPACT_ATOMS: atom_id res chain seq x y z
N MET A 1 -31.50 -18.01 11.51
CA MET A 1 -31.09 -17.16 10.37
C MET A 1 -29.57 -17.12 10.40
N PRO A 2 -28.88 -17.44 9.30
CA PRO A 2 -27.44 -17.69 9.31
C PRO A 2 -26.66 -16.39 9.52
N ASP A 3 -25.74 -16.48 10.48
CA ASP A 3 -24.66 -15.54 10.76
C ASP A 3 -23.82 -15.33 9.49
N GLY A 4 -23.68 -14.07 9.07
CA GLY A 4 -22.88 -13.68 7.91
C GLY A 4 -21.40 -13.83 8.22
N THR A 5 -20.87 -15.04 8.01
CA THR A 5 -19.44 -15.34 8.00
C THR A 5 -18.80 -14.60 6.82
N ALA A 6 -18.30 -13.38 7.06
CA ALA A 6 -17.45 -12.67 6.11
C ALA A 6 -16.18 -13.49 5.90
N THR A 7 -16.17 -14.19 4.77
CA THR A 7 -15.06 -14.98 4.27
C THR A 7 -13.93 -14.02 3.91
N GLY A 8 -12.68 -14.36 4.25
CA GLY A 8 -11.52 -13.51 3.98
C GLY A 8 -11.41 -13.12 2.50
N GLU A 9 -11.80 -11.89 2.20
CA GLU A 9 -11.53 -11.26 0.91
C GLU A 9 -10.12 -10.67 0.97
N GLY A 10 -9.14 -11.40 0.42
CA GLY A 10 -7.80 -10.86 0.23
C GLY A 10 -7.89 -9.55 -0.55
N HIS A 11 -7.46 -8.45 0.06
CA HIS A 11 -7.45 -7.13 -0.55
C HIS A 11 -6.54 -7.14 -1.79
N LYS A 12 -7.13 -7.29 -2.98
CA LYS A 12 -6.39 -7.30 -4.25
C LYS A 12 -5.92 -5.89 -4.59
N ILE A 13 -4.73 -5.51 -4.13
CA ILE A 13 -4.03 -4.32 -4.60
C ILE A 13 -3.41 -4.65 -5.96
N THR A 14 -3.83 -3.95 -7.01
CA THR A 14 -3.21 -4.06 -8.34
C THR A 14 -2.21 -2.94 -8.52
N ILE A 15 -0.95 -3.29 -8.80
CA ILE A 15 0.12 -2.34 -9.09
C ILE A 15 0.39 -2.39 -10.59
N THR A 16 0.51 -1.23 -11.24
CA THR A 16 0.88 -1.15 -12.66
C THR A 16 2.38 -1.33 -12.85
N ASP A 17 2.80 -1.84 -14.01
CA ASP A 17 4.22 -1.99 -14.36
C ASP A 17 5.01 -0.66 -14.25
N SER A 18 4.36 0.46 -14.59
CA SER A 18 4.96 1.79 -14.47
C SER A 18 5.25 2.16 -13.01
N CYS A 19 4.35 1.79 -12.08
CA CYS A 19 4.54 2.02 -10.66
C CYS A 19 5.68 1.14 -10.11
N ALA A 20 5.70 -0.14 -10.47
CA ALA A 20 6.78 -1.06 -10.10
C ALA A 20 8.15 -0.57 -10.61
N LYS A 21 8.21 -0.09 -11.85
CA LYS A 21 9.43 0.51 -12.41
C LYS A 21 9.86 1.73 -11.62
N ARG A 22 8.94 2.63 -11.28
CA ARG A 22 9.24 3.85 -10.52
C ARG A 22 9.78 3.54 -9.12
N ILE A 23 9.21 2.56 -8.44
CA ILE A 23 9.67 2.09 -7.12
C ILE A 23 11.09 1.53 -7.25
N LYS A 24 11.34 0.71 -8.28
CA LYS A 24 12.67 0.16 -8.55
C LYS A 24 13.70 1.27 -8.82
N GLU A 25 13.35 2.24 -9.66
CA GLU A 25 14.22 3.39 -9.94
C GLU A 25 14.54 4.18 -8.67
N LEU A 26 13.55 4.40 -7.80
CA LEU A 26 13.75 5.10 -6.51
C LEU A 26 14.67 4.29 -5.56
N ARG A 27 14.49 2.97 -5.49
CA ARG A 27 15.38 2.06 -4.73
C ARG A 27 16.83 2.09 -5.24
N GLU A 28 17.01 2.08 -6.56
CA GLU A 28 18.33 2.15 -7.19
C GLU A 28 18.99 3.53 -6.98
N MET A 29 18.20 4.61 -6.96
CA MET A 29 18.68 5.97 -6.77
C MET A 29 19.14 6.23 -5.32
N GLU A 30 18.39 5.72 -4.35
CA GLU A 30 18.74 5.78 -2.92
C GLU A 30 19.81 4.74 -2.53
N GLY A 31 20.04 3.73 -3.38
CA GLY A 31 20.92 2.61 -3.07
C GLY A 31 20.38 1.69 -1.96
N ASN A 32 19.09 1.81 -1.62
CA ASN A 32 18.46 1.06 -0.55
C ASN A 32 17.47 0.04 -1.11
N ALA A 33 17.89 -1.22 -1.12
CA ALA A 33 17.06 -2.33 -1.56
C ALA A 33 15.93 -2.66 -0.57
N ASP A 34 15.97 -2.16 0.66
CA ASP A 34 14.96 -2.45 1.69
C ASP A 34 13.73 -1.52 1.59
N LEU A 35 13.81 -0.42 0.82
CA LEU A 35 12.68 0.49 0.64
C LEU A 35 11.46 -0.24 0.05
N MET A 36 10.38 -0.23 0.81
CA MET A 36 9.09 -0.82 0.50
C MET A 36 8.05 0.27 0.18
N LEU A 37 7.09 -0.06 -0.69
CA LEU A 37 5.97 0.84 -0.95
C LEU A 37 4.93 0.71 0.15
N ARG A 38 4.75 1.80 0.89
CA ARG A 38 3.67 1.96 1.87
C ARG A 38 2.51 2.71 1.24
N VAL A 39 1.30 2.18 1.43
CA VAL A 39 0.06 2.83 1.02
C VAL A 39 -0.69 3.25 2.28
N ALA A 40 -0.84 4.56 2.48
CA ALA A 40 -1.61 5.12 3.59
C ALA A 40 -2.97 5.60 3.09
N ILE A 41 -4.03 5.30 3.83
CA ILE A 41 -5.37 5.82 3.55
C ILE A 41 -5.66 6.93 4.56
N SER A 42 -5.70 8.16 4.09
CA SER A 42 -6.10 9.32 4.89
C SER A 42 -7.57 9.61 4.65
N GLY A 43 -8.39 9.54 5.70
CA GLY A 43 -9.82 9.89 5.62
C GLY A 43 -10.00 11.37 5.29
N GLY A 44 -10.58 11.68 4.13
CA GLY A 44 -10.82 13.03 3.63
C GLY A 44 -12.27 13.48 3.79
N GLY A 45 -12.72 13.67 5.03
CA GLY A 45 -14.03 14.29 5.34
C GLY A 45 -15.23 13.76 4.52
N CYS A 46 -16.18 14.63 4.21
CA CYS A 46 -17.42 14.27 3.48
C CYS A 46 -17.20 13.94 1.98
N SER A 47 -15.96 14.01 1.49
CA SER A 47 -15.62 13.99 0.06
C SER A 47 -14.84 12.74 -0.38
N GLY A 48 -14.48 11.84 0.54
CA GLY A 48 -13.90 10.53 0.22
C GLY A 48 -12.56 10.25 0.91
N PHE A 49 -11.91 9.16 0.49
CA PHE A 49 -10.62 8.74 1.02
C PHE A 49 -9.48 9.25 0.14
N GLN A 50 -8.40 9.72 0.76
CA GLN A 50 -7.18 10.11 0.09
C GLN A 50 -6.16 8.98 0.24
N TYR A 51 -5.52 8.60 -0.86
CA TYR A 51 -4.48 7.56 -0.85
C TYR A 51 -3.12 8.24 -0.95
N GLY A 52 -2.28 8.03 0.07
CA GLY A 52 -0.89 8.43 0.10
C GLY A 52 0.01 7.25 -0.25
N PHE A 53 1.03 7.49 -1.07
CA PHE A 53 2.07 6.52 -1.38
C PHE A 53 3.38 7.02 -0.80
N SER A 54 4.10 6.19 -0.08
CA SER A 54 5.40 6.53 0.51
C SER A 54 6.35 5.34 0.39
N LEU A 55 7.65 5.60 0.37
CA LEU A 55 8.66 4.55 0.43
C LEU A 55 9.28 4.57 1.81
N ASP A 56 9.27 3.42 2.48
CA ASP A 56 9.75 3.27 3.85
C ASP A 56 10.51 1.95 3.97
N ASP A 57 11.57 1.90 4.78
CA ASP A 57 12.34 0.68 5.07
C ASP A 57 11.87 -0.04 6.33
N THR A 58 10.91 0.54 7.07
CA THR A 58 10.38 -0.05 8.30
C THR A 58 9.00 -0.65 8.08
N ILE A 59 8.87 -1.95 8.32
CA ILE A 59 7.57 -2.62 8.39
C ILE A 59 6.99 -2.41 9.79
N THR A 60 5.77 -1.92 9.86
CA THR A 60 5.00 -1.79 11.11
C THR A 60 3.98 -2.93 11.24
N ASP A 61 3.59 -3.26 12.48
CA ASP A 61 2.64 -4.34 12.80
C ASP A 61 1.24 -4.13 12.18
N ASP A 62 0.91 -2.88 11.83
CA ASP A 62 -0.36 -2.49 11.21
C ASP A 62 -0.30 -2.51 9.67
N ASP A 63 0.87 -2.77 9.07
CA ASP A 63 0.99 -2.92 7.62
C ASP A 63 0.47 -4.30 7.19
N LEU A 64 -0.46 -4.30 6.22
CA LEU A 64 -1.14 -5.49 5.66
C LEU A 64 -0.43 -6.07 4.44
#